data_AF-A0A6A6QQ30-F1
#
_entry.id   AF-A0A6A6QQ30-F1
#
_cell.length_a   1.000
_cell.length_b   1.000
_cell.length_c   1.000
_cell.angle_alpha   90.00
_cell.angle_beta   90.00
_cell.angle_gamma   90.00
#
_symmetry.space_group_name_H-M   'P 1'
#
loop_
_entity.id
_entity.type
_entity.pdbx_description
1 polymer ?
#
loop_
_entity_poly.entity_id
_entity_poly.type
_entity_poly.pdbx_seq_one_letter_code
_entity_poly.pdbx_strand_id
1 'polypeptide(L)'
;LLELYFTYHHPAVPILDEETFREGHEKGVKSQFYSLFLLYAILLRSIRLSKKIGIRSLAAVYLHRAKAELLSELEQPTISTIQALCIFGHYLGSTGNDRACWLYPGIAFRLVHDFGLHQDPTDLVREGQLTEKENKVRHVTLWGCYTIDKLYSSFHGRPTALRFPDI
;
A
#
# COMPACT_ATOMS: atom_id res chain seq x y z
N LEU A 1 -13.21 4.10 -11.06
CA LEU A 1 -11.82 4.44 -10.64
C LEU A 1 -11.13 3.23 -10.03
N LEU A 2 -11.75 2.54 -9.07
CA LEU A 2 -11.22 1.29 -8.49
C LEU A 2 -10.82 0.26 -9.57
N GLU A 3 -11.70 0.00 -10.53
CA GLU A 3 -11.39 -0.94 -11.63
C GLU A 3 -10.12 -0.58 -12.42
N LEU A 4 -9.80 0.72 -12.58
CA LEU A 4 -8.56 1.12 -13.26
C LEU A 4 -7.30 0.72 -12.47
N TYR A 5 -7.38 0.74 -11.14
CA TYR A 5 -6.27 0.32 -10.29
C TYR A 5 -6.02 -1.18 -10.46
N PHE A 6 -7.06 -1.99 -10.29
CA PHE A 6 -6.97 -3.44 -10.37
C PHE A 6 -6.67 -3.94 -11.79
N THR A 7 -7.11 -3.22 -12.82
CA THR A 7 -6.80 -3.58 -14.21
C THR A 7 -5.36 -3.25 -14.61
N TYR A 8 -4.81 -2.10 -14.18
CA TYR A 8 -3.55 -1.57 -14.76
C TYR A 8 -2.40 -1.39 -13.78
N HIS A 9 -2.65 -1.10 -12.50
CA HIS A 9 -1.58 -0.89 -11.53
C HIS A 9 -1.26 -2.16 -10.73
N HIS A 10 -2.29 -2.81 -10.21
CA HIS A 10 -2.15 -3.99 -9.36
C HIS A 10 -1.34 -5.13 -10.01
N PRO A 11 -1.54 -5.48 -11.30
CA PRO A 11 -0.74 -6.54 -11.92
C PRO A 11 0.74 -6.18 -12.09
N ALA A 12 1.08 -4.89 -12.19
CA ALA A 12 2.45 -4.43 -12.35
C ALA A 12 3.19 -4.30 -11.02
N VAL A 13 2.48 -3.91 -9.97
CA VAL A 13 3.02 -3.72 -8.61
C VAL A 13 2.01 -4.26 -7.59
N PRO A 14 1.90 -5.59 -7.44
CA PRO A 14 0.96 -6.18 -6.50
C PRO A 14 1.45 -5.95 -5.07
N ILE A 15 0.63 -5.27 -4.27
CA ILE A 15 0.93 -5.00 -2.85
C ILE A 15 -0.23 -5.32 -1.91
N LEU A 16 -1.40 -5.59 -2.46
CA LEU A 16 -2.59 -5.94 -1.69
C LEU A 16 -3.37 -7.03 -2.42
N ASP A 17 -4.20 -7.76 -1.69
CA ASP A 17 -5.12 -8.72 -2.25
C ASP A 17 -6.46 -8.04 -2.57
N GLU A 18 -6.97 -8.21 -3.79
CA GLU A 18 -8.16 -7.48 -4.26
C GLU A 18 -9.44 -7.91 -3.54
N GLU A 19 -9.59 -9.20 -3.28
CA GLU A 19 -10.78 -9.77 -2.63
C GLU A 19 -10.94 -9.21 -1.22
N THR A 20 -9.90 -9.31 -0.39
CA THR A 20 -9.89 -8.78 0.98
C THR A 20 -10.13 -7.27 1.04
N PHE A 21 -9.55 -6.50 0.10
CA PHE A 21 -9.83 -5.07 -0.01
C PHE A 21 -11.29 -4.80 -0.34
N ARG A 22 -11.87 -5.51 -1.32
CA ARG A 22 -13.26 -5.30 -1.75
C ARG A 22 -14.25 -5.65 -0.65
N GLU A 23 -14.04 -6.75 0.07
CA GLU A 23 -14.85 -7.10 1.25
C GLU A 23 -14.81 -6.02 2.34
N GLY A 24 -13.63 -5.47 2.61
CA GLY A 24 -13.47 -4.37 3.57
C GLY A 24 -14.15 -3.08 3.08
N HIS A 25 -14.03 -2.78 1.80
CA HIS A 25 -14.67 -1.62 1.17
C HIS A 25 -16.19 -1.70 1.21
N GLU A 26 -16.78 -2.87 0.98
CA GLU A 26 -18.23 -3.10 1.08
C GLU A 26 -18.73 -2.91 2.51
N LYS A 27 -17.98 -3.38 3.52
CA LYS A 27 -18.30 -3.16 4.94
C LYS A 27 -18.12 -1.70 5.35
N GLY A 28 -17.19 -0.98 4.74
CA GLY A 28 -16.92 0.43 5.03
C GLY A 28 -16.26 0.70 6.39
N VAL A 29 -15.78 -0.35 7.07
CA VAL A 29 -15.17 -0.26 8.41
C VAL A 29 -13.67 -0.56 8.31
N LYS A 30 -12.85 0.26 8.99
CA LYS A 30 -11.39 0.05 9.05
C LYS A 30 -11.07 -1.34 9.60
N SER A 31 -10.11 -2.01 8.96
CA SER A 31 -9.64 -3.35 9.33
C SER A 31 -8.16 -3.51 8.98
N GLN A 32 -7.65 -4.74 9.11
CA GLN A 32 -6.31 -5.07 8.62
C GLN A 32 -6.16 -4.88 7.10
N PHE A 33 -7.25 -5.00 6.34
CA PHE A 33 -7.21 -5.06 4.87
C PHE A 33 -7.89 -3.89 4.17
N TYR A 34 -8.45 -2.96 4.94
CA TYR A 34 -9.13 -1.78 4.40
C TYR A 34 -9.04 -0.60 5.36
N SER A 35 -8.83 0.58 4.78
CA SER A 35 -8.99 1.87 5.44
C SER A 35 -9.40 2.94 4.42
N LEU A 36 -9.95 4.05 4.89
CA LEU A 36 -10.23 5.19 4.01
C LEU A 36 -8.95 5.75 3.38
N PHE A 37 -7.84 5.73 4.10
CA PHE A 37 -6.54 6.12 3.56
C PHE A 37 -6.11 5.24 2.39
N LEU A 38 -6.24 3.91 2.52
CA LEU A 38 -5.97 2.97 1.42
C LEU A 38 -6.88 3.24 0.21
N LEU A 39 -8.18 3.43 0.45
CA LEU A 39 -9.13 3.77 -0.60
C LEU A 39 -8.71 5.05 -1.34
N TYR A 40 -8.40 6.13 -0.62
CA TYR A 40 -8.00 7.39 -1.25
C TYR A 40 -6.67 7.28 -1.99
N ALA A 41 -5.70 6.54 -1.47
CA ALA A 41 -4.44 6.25 -2.17
C ALA A 41 -4.68 5.53 -3.51
N ILE A 42 -5.54 4.49 -3.51
CA ILE A 42 -5.95 3.77 -4.73
C ILE A 42 -6.65 4.71 -5.72
N LEU A 43 -7.61 5.53 -5.27
CA LEU A 43 -8.33 6.46 -6.13
C LEU A 43 -7.40 7.51 -6.76
N LEU A 44 -6.46 8.06 -5.98
CA LEU A 44 -5.43 8.98 -6.47
C LEU A 44 -4.56 8.32 -7.55
N ARG A 45 -4.13 7.08 -7.33
CA ARG A 45 -3.38 6.31 -8.33
C ARG A 45 -4.20 6.07 -9.59
N SER A 46 -5.48 5.73 -9.47
CA SER A 46 -6.40 5.51 -10.59
C SER A 46 -6.67 6.76 -11.42
N ILE A 47 -6.70 7.94 -10.81
CA ILE A 47 -6.88 9.22 -11.54
C ILE A 47 -5.75 9.41 -12.55
N ARG A 48 -4.53 8.98 -12.23
CA ARG A 48 -3.37 9.05 -13.13
C ARG A 48 -3.46 8.10 -14.32
N LEU A 49 -4.24 7.03 -14.19
CA LEU A 49 -4.48 6.03 -15.24
C LEU A 49 -5.69 6.38 -16.11
N SER A 50 -6.58 7.25 -15.62
CA SER A 50 -7.78 7.62 -16.33
C SER A 50 -7.51 8.61 -17.46
N LYS A 51 -8.11 8.35 -18.63
CA LYS A 51 -8.14 9.27 -19.78
C LYS A 51 -9.36 10.20 -19.78
N LYS A 52 -10.25 10.09 -18.79
CA LYS A 52 -11.49 10.87 -18.74
C LYS A 52 -11.17 12.36 -18.50
N ILE A 53 -11.73 13.23 -19.35
CA ILE A 53 -11.57 14.69 -19.23
C ILE A 53 -12.12 15.15 -17.87
N GLY A 54 -11.41 16.07 -17.21
CA GLY A 54 -11.81 16.64 -15.93
C GLY A 54 -11.55 15.75 -14.70
N ILE A 55 -11.22 14.46 -14.85
CA ILE A 55 -11.02 13.55 -13.71
C ILE A 55 -9.90 13.99 -12.75
N ARG A 56 -8.93 14.74 -13.28
CA ARG A 56 -7.79 15.30 -12.53
C ARG A 56 -8.24 16.28 -11.45
N SER A 57 -9.41 16.93 -11.55
CA SER A 57 -9.91 17.84 -10.52
C SER A 57 -10.25 17.11 -9.21
N LEU A 58 -10.65 15.83 -9.28
CA LEU A 58 -10.92 14.99 -8.11
C LEU A 58 -9.65 14.68 -7.31
N ALA A 59 -8.47 14.82 -7.93
CA ALA A 59 -7.19 14.53 -7.27
C ALA A 59 -6.97 15.43 -6.05
N ALA A 60 -7.34 16.71 -6.14
CA ALA A 60 -7.22 17.65 -5.02
C ALA A 60 -8.11 17.21 -3.83
N VAL A 61 -9.33 16.74 -4.12
CA VAL A 61 -10.28 16.27 -3.10
C VAL A 61 -9.76 15.02 -2.40
N TYR A 62 -9.36 14.00 -3.15
CA TYR A 62 -8.85 12.77 -2.54
C TYR A 62 -7.49 12.96 -1.88
N LEU A 63 -6.66 13.89 -2.37
CA LEU A 63 -5.39 14.22 -1.72
C LEU A 63 -5.62 14.88 -0.36
N HIS A 64 -6.57 15.81 -0.29
CA HIS A 64 -6.95 16.43 0.97
C HIS A 64 -7.47 15.38 1.96
N ARG A 65 -8.38 14.50 1.51
CA ARG A 65 -8.92 13.42 2.36
C ARG A 65 -7.86 12.42 2.79
N ALA A 66 -6.99 11.96 1.89
CA ALA A 66 -5.89 11.05 2.23
C ALA A 66 -4.95 11.64 3.29
N LYS A 67 -4.63 12.94 3.18
CA LYS A 67 -3.82 13.64 4.18
C LYS A 67 -4.53 13.79 5.52
N ALA A 68 -5.85 13.93 5.53
CA ALA A 68 -6.63 13.99 6.77
C ALA A 68 -6.64 12.66 7.54
N GLU A 69 -6.66 11.52 6.83
CA GLU A 69 -6.57 10.19 7.46
C GLU A 69 -5.16 9.83 7.94
N LEU A 70 -4.11 10.43 7.35
CA LEU A 70 -2.73 9.99 7.49
C LEU A 70 -2.25 9.93 8.94
N LEU A 71 -2.53 10.94 9.77
CA LEU A 71 -2.03 10.97 11.15
C LEU A 71 -2.64 9.82 11.98
N SER A 72 -3.95 9.64 11.89
CA SER A 72 -4.66 8.56 12.60
C SER A 72 -4.20 7.17 12.13
N GLU A 73 -3.91 7.02 10.84
CA GLU A 73 -3.32 5.80 10.29
C GLU A 73 -1.93 5.51 10.86
N LEU A 74 -1.10 6.54 11.08
CA LEU A 74 0.24 6.35 11.64
C LEU A 74 0.22 6.10 13.16
N GLU A 75 -0.79 6.60 13.87
CA GLU A 75 -0.98 6.31 15.31
C GLU A 75 -1.50 4.90 15.55
N GLN A 76 -2.32 4.37 14.63
CA GLN A 76 -2.87 3.01 14.69
C GLN A 76 -2.71 2.31 13.33
N PRO A 77 -1.48 1.91 13.00
CA PRO A 77 -1.19 1.28 11.72
C PRO A 77 -1.86 -0.09 11.61
N THR A 78 -2.24 -0.46 10.40
CA THR A 78 -2.62 -1.82 10.02
C THR A 78 -1.89 -2.23 8.74
N ILE A 79 -2.05 -3.48 8.29
CA ILE A 79 -1.49 -3.89 6.99
C ILE A 79 -1.98 -2.97 5.85
N SER A 80 -3.23 -2.51 5.91
CA SER A 80 -3.77 -1.53 4.96
C SER A 80 -3.00 -0.21 4.96
N THR A 81 -2.44 0.22 6.11
CA THR A 81 -1.58 1.40 6.22
C THR A 81 -0.28 1.22 5.43
N ILE A 82 0.36 0.04 5.54
CA ILE A 82 1.57 -0.31 4.78
C ILE A 82 1.31 -0.21 3.28
N GLN A 83 0.22 -0.83 2.84
CA GLN A 83 -0.21 -0.82 1.43
C GLN A 83 -0.52 0.61 0.96
N ALA A 84 -1.25 1.38 1.76
CA ALA A 84 -1.65 2.75 1.44
C ALA A 84 -0.45 3.70 1.32
N LEU A 85 0.50 3.64 2.26
CA LEU A 85 1.71 4.46 2.26
C LEU A 85 2.53 4.25 0.99
N CYS A 86 2.66 3.00 0.54
CA CYS A 86 3.35 2.65 -0.70
C CYS A 86 2.66 3.25 -1.94
N ILE A 87 1.34 3.10 -2.05
CA ILE A 87 0.55 3.61 -3.19
C ILE A 87 0.50 5.14 -3.17
N PHE A 88 0.35 5.74 -1.99
CA PHE A 88 0.29 7.18 -1.79
C PHE A 88 1.62 7.86 -2.13
N GLY A 89 2.74 7.28 -1.69
CA GLY A 89 4.07 7.71 -2.07
C GLY A 89 4.29 7.66 -3.58
N HIS A 90 3.88 6.57 -4.24
CA HIS A 90 3.93 6.45 -5.70
C HIS A 90 3.14 7.58 -6.38
N TYR A 91 1.91 7.83 -5.94
CA TYR A 91 1.10 8.92 -6.49
C TYR A 91 1.79 10.27 -6.36
N LEU A 92 2.32 10.61 -5.17
CA LEU A 92 3.01 11.88 -4.94
C LEU A 92 4.27 12.03 -5.80
N GLY A 93 5.08 10.97 -5.92
CA GLY A 93 6.22 10.92 -6.84
C GLY A 93 5.82 11.23 -8.26
N SER A 94 4.74 10.60 -8.74
CA SER A 94 4.24 10.84 -10.10
C SER A 94 3.79 12.30 -10.35
N THR A 95 3.54 13.09 -9.30
CA THR A 95 3.22 14.53 -9.36
C THR A 95 4.44 15.45 -9.20
N GLY A 96 5.65 14.89 -9.20
CA GLY A 96 6.91 15.63 -9.06
C GLY A 96 7.42 15.75 -7.62
N ASN A 97 6.83 15.03 -6.66
CA ASN A 97 7.32 14.99 -5.28
C ASN A 97 8.16 13.72 -5.05
N ASP A 98 9.36 13.69 -5.62
CA ASP A 98 10.26 12.52 -5.59
C ASP A 98 10.74 12.14 -4.18
N ARG A 99 10.70 13.11 -3.24
CA ARG A 99 10.98 12.84 -1.82
C ARG A 99 9.88 12.00 -1.21
N ALA A 100 8.62 12.35 -1.45
CA ALA A 100 7.47 11.58 -0.95
C ALA A 100 7.44 10.15 -1.50
N CYS A 101 7.88 9.93 -2.74
CA CYS A 101 8.00 8.61 -3.35
C CYS A 101 8.91 7.66 -2.56
N TRP A 102 9.82 8.17 -1.73
CA TRP A 102 10.72 7.37 -0.91
C TRP A 102 10.37 7.42 0.58
N LEU A 103 9.97 8.58 1.10
CA LEU A 103 9.67 8.73 2.52
C LEU A 103 8.45 7.92 2.96
N TYR A 104 7.34 7.95 2.19
CA TYR A 104 6.13 7.23 2.59
C TYR A 104 6.30 5.70 2.51
N PRO A 105 6.82 5.10 1.42
CA PRO A 105 7.14 3.68 1.44
C PRO A 105 8.20 3.33 2.50
N GLY A 106 9.15 4.23 2.77
CA GLY A 106 10.11 4.03 3.86
C GLY A 106 9.49 3.88 5.25
N ILE A 107 8.34 4.54 5.51
CA ILE A 107 7.55 4.28 6.73
C ILE A 107 6.93 2.88 6.66
N ALA A 108 6.33 2.53 5.52
CA ALA A 108 5.73 1.21 5.31
C ALA A 108 6.75 0.07 5.53
N PHE A 109 8.00 0.23 5.08
CA PHE A 109 9.05 -0.77 5.24
C PHE A 109 9.46 -0.97 6.71
N ARG A 110 9.44 0.08 7.53
CA ARG A 110 9.63 -0.08 8.98
C ARG A 110 8.46 -0.84 9.61
N LEU A 111 7.24 -0.57 9.18
CA LEU A 111 6.05 -1.28 9.64
C LEU A 111 6.03 -2.77 9.22
N VAL A 112 6.60 -3.11 8.05
CA VAL A 112 6.82 -4.52 7.65
C VAL A 112 7.64 -5.28 8.69
N HIS A 113 8.68 -4.65 9.24
CA HIS A 113 9.47 -5.23 10.32
C HIS A 113 8.73 -5.24 11.66
N ASP A 114 8.13 -4.11 12.03
CA ASP A 114 7.37 -3.96 13.29
C ASP A 114 6.26 -5.02 13.43
N PHE A 115 5.57 -5.33 12.33
CA PHE A 115 4.48 -6.29 12.31
C PHE A 115 4.94 -7.74 12.07
N GLY A 116 6.25 -7.96 11.92
CA GLY A 116 6.79 -9.29 11.67
C GLY A 116 6.38 -9.89 10.32
N LEU A 117 6.05 -9.09 9.30
CA LEU A 117 5.63 -9.60 7.98
C LEU A 117 6.76 -10.39 7.30
N HIS A 118 8.01 -10.05 7.62
CA HIS A 118 9.23 -10.69 7.14
C HIS A 118 9.58 -12.01 7.83
N GLN A 119 8.84 -12.40 8.88
CA GLN A 119 9.10 -13.63 9.61
C GLN A 119 8.30 -14.79 9.00
N ASP A 120 8.84 -16.00 9.09
CA ASP A 120 8.15 -17.23 8.69
C ASP A 120 6.86 -17.41 9.53
N PRO A 121 5.67 -17.37 8.91
CA PRO A 121 4.41 -17.49 9.62
C PRO A 121 3.95 -18.95 9.82
N THR A 122 4.75 -19.95 9.44
CA THR A 122 4.35 -21.37 9.42
C THR A 122 3.77 -21.84 10.76
N ASP A 123 4.42 -21.53 11.87
CA ASP A 123 3.93 -21.92 13.20
C ASP A 123 2.64 -21.17 13.57
N LEU A 124 2.52 -19.89 13.23
CA LEU A 124 1.32 -19.08 13.48
C LEU A 124 0.09 -19.64 12.73
N VAL A 125 0.31 -20.11 11.49
CA VAL A 125 -0.74 -20.77 10.69
C VAL A 125 -1.09 -22.13 11.29
N ARG A 126 -0.09 -22.95 11.63
CA ARG A 126 -0.29 -24.28 12.24
C ARG A 126 -1.05 -24.20 13.56
N GLU A 127 -0.79 -23.17 14.37
CA GLU A 127 -1.43 -22.94 15.67
C GLU A 127 -2.80 -22.24 15.56
N GLY A 128 -3.24 -21.90 14.34
CA GLY A 128 -4.52 -21.23 14.10
C GLY A 128 -4.57 -19.76 14.54
N GLN A 129 -3.42 -19.15 14.82
CA GLN A 129 -3.30 -17.73 15.16
C GLN A 129 -3.37 -16.83 13.91
N LEU A 130 -3.08 -17.39 12.74
CA LEU A 130 -3.16 -16.72 11.45
C LEU A 130 -3.93 -17.61 10.46
N THR A 131 -4.98 -17.08 9.87
CA THR A 131 -5.70 -17.79 8.80
C THR A 131 -4.91 -17.75 7.49
N GLU A 132 -5.17 -18.72 6.61
CA GLU A 132 -4.56 -18.75 5.27
C GLU A 132 -4.81 -17.46 4.46
N LYS A 133 -6.01 -16.87 4.62
CA LYS A 133 -6.36 -15.60 3.98
C LYS A 133 -5.48 -14.47 4.48
N GLU A 134 -5.26 -14.36 5.78
CA GLU A 134 -4.41 -13.33 6.38
C GLU A 134 -2.94 -13.56 6.00
N ASN A 135 -2.49 -14.81 5.97
CA ASN A 135 -1.14 -15.17 5.53
C ASN A 135 -0.88 -14.77 4.08
N LYS A 136 -1.84 -15.03 3.17
CA LYS A 136 -1.78 -14.57 1.78
C LYS A 136 -1.60 -13.06 1.69
N VAL A 137 -2.36 -12.28 2.47
CA VAL A 137 -2.24 -10.81 2.48
C VAL A 137 -0.88 -10.36 3.01
N ARG A 138 -0.37 -10.97 4.08
CA ARG A 138 0.98 -10.68 4.62
C ARG A 138 2.04 -10.89 3.55
N HIS A 139 2.00 -12.05 2.88
CA HIS A 139 2.95 -12.40 1.83
C HIS A 139 2.90 -11.42 0.65
N VAL A 140 1.70 -11.12 0.13
CA VAL A 140 1.53 -10.15 -0.97
C VAL A 140 2.02 -8.76 -0.57
N THR A 141 1.74 -8.33 0.66
CA THR A 141 2.17 -7.01 1.14
C THR A 141 3.69 -6.93 1.29
N LEU A 142 4.32 -7.97 1.84
CA LEU A 142 5.77 -8.06 2.01
C LEU A 142 6.50 -7.97 0.66
N TRP A 143 6.14 -8.85 -0.29
CA TRP A 143 6.79 -8.88 -1.60
C TRP A 143 6.49 -7.65 -2.44
N GLY A 144 5.30 -7.07 -2.29
CA GLY A 144 4.97 -5.77 -2.87
C GLY A 144 5.88 -4.66 -2.35
N CYS A 145 6.07 -4.59 -1.03
CA CYS A 145 7.00 -3.64 -0.41
C CYS A 145 8.43 -3.85 -0.87
N TYR A 146 8.91 -5.09 -0.88
CA TYR A 146 10.25 -5.43 -1.37
C TYR A 146 10.46 -4.97 -2.82
N THR A 147 9.50 -5.26 -3.70
CA THR A 147 9.55 -4.86 -5.11
C THR A 147 9.60 -3.35 -5.26
N ILE A 148 8.75 -2.63 -4.52
CA ILE A 148 8.72 -1.15 -4.53
C ILE A 148 10.05 -0.56 -4.03
N ASP A 149 10.61 -1.11 -2.95
CA ASP A 149 11.91 -0.70 -2.41
C ASP A 149 13.02 -0.83 -3.46
N LYS A 150 13.09 -1.97 -4.18
CA LYS A 150 14.08 -2.18 -5.25
C LYS A 150 13.88 -1.25 -6.43
N LEU A 151 12.65 -1.08 -6.90
CA LEU A 151 12.34 -0.19 -8.02
C LEU A 151 12.78 1.24 -7.71
N TYR A 152 12.31 1.82 -6.60
CA TYR A 152 12.60 3.22 -6.29
C TYR A 152 14.04 3.48 -5.88
N SER A 153 14.66 2.55 -5.15
CA SER A 153 16.08 2.64 -4.82
C SER A 153 16.94 2.68 -6.09
N SER A 154 16.63 1.81 -7.06
CA SER A 154 17.35 1.76 -8.34
C SER A 154 17.15 3.02 -9.18
N PHE A 155 15.91 3.54 -9.29
CA PHE A 155 15.63 4.74 -10.09
C PHE A 155 16.25 6.02 -9.53
N HIS A 156 16.43 6.11 -8.21
CA HIS A 156 16.87 7.34 -7.55
C HIS A 156 18.28 7.26 -6.95
N GLY A 157 18.99 6.14 -7.14
CA GLY A 157 20.31 5.91 -6.55
C GLY A 157 20.30 5.91 -5.01
N ARG A 158 19.17 5.53 -4.40
CA ARG A 158 19.00 5.48 -2.94
C ARG A 158 19.29 4.07 -2.42
N PRO A 159 19.73 3.91 -1.16
CA PRO A 159 19.89 2.60 -0.57
C PRO A 159 18.53 1.94 -0.33
N THR A 160 18.49 0.62 -0.49
CA THR A 160 17.31 -0.21 -0.21
C THR A 160 17.11 -0.40 1.29
N ALA A 161 15.87 -0.34 1.77
CA ALA A 161 15.54 -0.58 3.17
C ALA A 161 15.34 -2.07 3.50
N LEU A 162 14.74 -2.85 2.59
CA LEU A 162 14.39 -4.25 2.80
C LEU A 162 15.46 -5.14 2.14
N ARG A 163 16.31 -5.80 2.93
CA ARG A 163 17.37 -6.67 2.38
C ARG A 163 16.86 -8.10 2.26
N PHE A 164 17.24 -8.80 1.20
CA PHE A 164 16.82 -10.19 0.99
C PHE A 164 17.12 -11.14 2.17
N PRO A 165 18.27 -11.04 2.88
CA PRO A 165 18.53 -11.91 4.03
C PRO A 165 17.63 -11.67 5.24
N ASP A 166 16.91 -10.54 5.28
CA ASP A 166 16.03 -10.16 6.39
C ASP A 166 14.56 -10.58 6.12
N ILE A 167 14.30 -11.33 5.04
CA ILE A 167 12.97 -11.63 4.48
C ILE A 167 12.88 -13.11 4.09
#